data_AF-A0A533UVQ8-F1
#
_entry.id   AF-A0A533UVQ8-F1
#
_cell.length_a   1.000
_cell.length_b   1.000
_cell.length_c   1.000
_cell.angle_alpha   90.00
_cell.angle_beta   90.00
_cell.angle_gamma   90.00
#
_symmetry.space_group_name_H-M   'P 1'
#
loop_
_entity.id
_entity.type
_entity.pdbx_description
1 polymer ?
#
loop_
_entity_poly.entity_id
_entity_poly.type
_entity_poly.pdbx_seq_one_letter_code
_entity_poly.pdbx_strand_id
1 'polypeptide(L)' 'MIVDLNVSYKKAVVIGGGTEGLRKVHGLLDQKCDITVITNRLNMYQFSTNLEMFS' A
#
# COMPACT_ATOMS: atom_id res chain seq x y z
N MET A 1 10.98 -2.62 -19.43
CA MET A 1 9.69 -3.18 -19.90
C MET A 1 8.59 -2.43 -19.16
N ILE A 2 7.69 -1.78 -19.89
CA ILE A 2 6.56 -1.04 -19.30
C ILE A 2 5.30 -1.84 -19.61
N VAL A 3 4.51 -2.15 -18.60
CA VAL A 3 3.25 -2.89 -18.70
C VAL A 3 2.25 -2.20 -17.80
N ASP A 4 1.05 -1.96 -18.31
CA ASP A 4 -0.06 -1.47 -17.51
C ASP A 4 -0.77 -2.66 -16.87
N LEU A 5 -0.79 -2.70 -15.54
CA LEU A 5 -1.35 -3.81 -14.79
C LEU A 5 -2.71 -3.38 -14.26
N ASN A 6 -3.77 -4.08 -14.67
CA ASN A 6 -5.09 -3.86 -14.09
C ASN A 6 -5.16 -4.45 -12.67
N VAL A 7 -4.85 -3.62 -11.69
CA VAL A 7 -4.93 -3.95 -10.26
C VAL A 7 -6.23 -3.47 -9.61
N SER A 8 -7.15 -2.88 -10.38
CA SER A 8 -8.39 -2.35 -9.83
C SER A 8 -9.21 -3.44 -9.13
N TYR A 9 -9.66 -3.18 -7.90
CA TYR A 9 -10.43 -4.11 -7.07
C TYR A 9 -9.70 -5.46 -6.81
N LYS A 10 -8.38 -5.51 -7.02
CA LYS A 10 -7.55 -6.66 -6.65
C LYS A 10 -6.98 -6.48 -5.25
N LYS A 11 -6.65 -7.60 -4.62
CA LYS A 11 -5.93 -7.62 -3.35
C LYS A 11 -4.44 -7.40 -3.59
N ALA A 12 -3.84 -6.49 -2.84
CA ALA A 12 -2.41 -6.22 -2.85
C ALA A 12 -1.85 -6.28 -1.43
N VAL A 13 -0.74 -7.01 -1.25
CA VAL A 13 -0.03 -7.06 0.03
C VAL A 13 1.25 -6.26 -0.09
N VAL A 14 1.44 -5.27 0.78
CA VAL A 14 2.67 -4.49 0.89
C VAL A 14 3.38 -4.86 2.19
N ILE A 15 4.65 -5.24 2.10
CA ILE A 15 5.47 -5.59 3.26
C ILE A 15 6.48 -4.46 3.50
N GLY A 16 6.46 -3.89 4.70
CA GLY A 16 7.28 -2.75 5.13
C GLY A 16 6.53 -1.43 5.10
N GLY A 17 6.62 -0.67 6.20
CA GLY A 17 5.94 0.63 6.42
C GLY A 17 6.87 1.85 6.43
N GLY A 18 8.08 1.70 5.90
CA GLY A 18 9.00 2.82 5.67
C GLY A 18 8.67 3.60 4.38
N THR A 19 9.57 4.49 3.97
CA THR A 19 9.38 5.38 2.80
C THR A 19 8.96 4.62 1.54
N GLU A 20 9.63 3.53 1.19
CA GLU A 20 9.35 2.79 -0.05
C GLU A 20 8.02 2.03 -0.01
N GLY A 21 7.70 1.41 1.13
CA GLY A 21 6.42 0.72 1.31
C GLY A 21 5.25 1.71 1.19
N LEU A 22 5.39 2.88 1.80
CA LEU A 22 4.39 3.93 1.70
C LEU A 22 4.26 4.49 0.27
N ARG A 23 5.36 4.67 -0.46
CA ARG A 23 5.31 5.08 -1.89
C ARG A 23 4.53 4.08 -2.73
N LYS A 24 4.63 2.77 -2.43
CA LYS A 24 3.84 1.73 -3.11
C LYS A 24 2.37 1.76 -2.72
N VAL A 25 2.07 1.96 -1.44
CA VAL A 25 0.68 2.14 -0.98
C VAL A 25 0.01 3.30 -1.73
N HIS A 26 0.67 4.45 -1.84
CA HIS A 26 0.12 5.60 -2.58
C HIS A 26 -0.19 5.27 -4.04
N GLY A 27 0.74 4.64 -4.77
CA GLY A 27 0.49 4.26 -6.16
C GLY A 27 -0.64 3.23 -6.34
N LEU A 28 -0.93 2.43 -5.31
CA LEU A 28 -2.02 1.44 -5.32
C LEU A 28 -3.37 2.05 -4.86
N LEU A 29 -3.35 3.03 -3.97
CA LEU A 29 -4.56 3.72 -3.48
C LEU A 29 -5.33 4.39 -4.63
N ASP A 30 -4.60 5.01 -5.56
CA ASP A 30 -5.17 5.67 -6.75
C ASP A 30 -5.89 4.67 -7.70
N GLN A 31 -5.65 3.37 -7.54
CA GLN A 31 -6.17 2.31 -8.39
C GLN A 31 -7.36 1.55 -7.78
N LYS A 32 -7.92 1.98 -6.64
CA LYS A 32 -9.02 1.28 -5.94
C LYS A 32 -8.67 -0.18 -5.59
N CYS A 33 -7.43 -0.42 -5.20
CA CYS A 33 -6.98 -1.72 -4.70
C CYS A 33 -7.49 -1.96 -3.27
N ASP A 34 -7.72 -3.22 -2.92
CA ASP A 34 -7.83 -3.67 -1.53
C ASP A 34 -6.41 -3.96 -1.03
N ILE A 35 -5.87 -3.11 -0.14
CA ILE A 35 -4.45 -3.13 0.23
C ILE A 35 -4.31 -3.55 1.69
N THR A 36 -3.52 -4.60 1.92
CA THR A 36 -3.07 -4.98 3.25
C THR A 36 -1.60 -4.62 3.42
N VAL A 37 -1.26 -3.90 4.50
CA VAL A 37 0.13 -3.56 4.83
C VAL A 37 0.57 -4.37 6.04
N ILE A 38 1.71 -5.04 5.94
CA ILE A 38 2.35 -5.79 7.01
C ILE A 38 3.68 -5.11 7.36
N THR A 39 3.84 -4.63 8.59
CA THR A 39 5.06 -3.94 9.00
C THR A 39 5.27 -4.01 10.51
N ASN A 40 6.52 -4.11 10.95
CA ASN A 40 6.88 -4.03 12.36
C ASN A 40 7.07 -2.59 12.87
N ARG A 41 7.06 -1.60 11.96
CA ARG A 41 7.21 -0.17 12.28
C ARG A 41 6.35 0.67 11.36
N LEU A 42 5.70 1.67 11.94
CA LEU A 42 4.85 2.60 11.21
C LEU A 42 5.42 4.00 11.21
N ASN A 43 5.55 4.59 10.01
CA ASN A 43 5.82 6.01 9.88
C ASN A 43 4.49 6.78 9.85
N MET A 44 3.95 7.06 11.04
CA MET A 44 2.59 7.59 11.22
C MET A 44 2.38 9.00 10.63
N TYR A 45 3.43 9.77 10.38
CA TYR A 45 3.33 11.13 9.82
C TYR A 45 2.82 11.18 8.38
N GLN A 46 2.70 10.04 7.70
CA GLN A 46 2.39 9.98 6.27
C GLN A 46 1.22 9.04 5.94
N PHE A 47 0.49 8.55 6.94
CA PHE A 47 -0.71 7.73 6.74
C PHE A 47 -1.98 8.56 6.99
N SER A 48 -2.77 8.76 5.93
CA SER A 48 -4.09 9.43 5.99
C SER A 48 -5.10 8.65 5.15
N THR A 49 -5.28 7.36 5.41
CA THR A 49 -6.31 6.53 4.76
C THR A 49 -6.73 5.36 5.65
N ASN A 50 -7.97 4.87 5.46
CA ASN A 50 -8.51 3.70 6.14
C ASN A 50 -7.87 2.41 5.59
N LEU A 51 -6.66 2.09 6.04
CA LEU A 51 -5.96 0.84 5.73
C LEU A 51 -6.04 -0.10 6.93
N GLU A 52 -6.42 -1.34 6.68
CA GLU A 52 -6.27 -2.39 7.70
C GLU A 52 -4.81 -2.80 7.78
N MET A 53 -4.24 -2.64 8.97
CA MET A 53 -2.84 -2.93 9.25
C MET A 53 -2.74 -4.00 10.32
N PHE A 54 -1.97 -5.03 10.02
CA PHE A 54 -1.65 -6.11 10.95
C PHE A 54 -0.17 -5.93 11.37
N SER A 55 0.03 -5.67 12.66
CA SER A 55 1.33 -5.57 13.33
C SER A 55 1.86 -6.93 13.74
#